data_AF-A0A7S1V6U3-F1
#
_entry.id   AF-A0A7S1V6U3-F1
#
_cell.length_a   1.000
_cell.length_b   1.000
_cell.length_c   1.000
_cell.angle_alpha   90.00
_cell.angle_beta   90.00
_cell.angle_gamma   90.00
#
_symmetry.space_group_name_H-M   'P 1'
#
loop_
_entity.id
_entity.type
_entity.pdbx_description
1 polymer ?
#
loop_
_entity_poly.entity_id
_entity_poly.type
_entity_poly.pdbx_seq_one_letter_code
_entity_poly.pdbx_strand_id
1 'polypeptide(L)'
;DDEFLILYKHETVVDFLEEYLVKGSSLSINWRLFGSSNKTRYAPLPVTYRFQFREEEVDPRVKVFVRPQDFVRMCTPAHSVLLKGQGNNNNETTAEPDVVERVGWRDTSKQIQVMPQNGLENPSKPSDIAVIHHYKYKSHEEWNYKSCIRKDVSRATIKGGTKNCGSQEIPTGTIQDTTAWDLLTRKVPRYSLFEDFPEY
;
A
#
# COMPACT_ATOMS: atom_id res chain seq x y z
N ASP A 1 -8.28 6.06 0.25
CA ASP A 1 -7.38 5.83 1.39
C ASP A 1 -6.23 6.81 1.37
N ASP A 2 -5.44 6.82 2.44
CA ASP A 2 -4.30 7.71 2.62
C ASP A 2 -3.05 6.83 2.64
N GLU A 3 -2.33 6.84 1.53
CA GLU A 3 -1.23 5.94 1.21
C GLU A 3 -0.04 6.74 0.67
N PHE A 4 1.16 6.44 1.16
CA PHE A 4 2.38 7.14 0.78
C PHE A 4 3.48 6.12 0.46
N LEU A 5 4.08 6.23 -0.73
CA LEU A 5 5.25 5.43 -1.10
C LEU A 5 6.50 6.01 -0.43
N ILE A 6 7.17 5.20 0.38
CA ILE A 6 8.42 5.54 1.04
C ILE A 6 9.55 4.77 0.36
N LEU A 7 10.56 5.51 -0.09
CA LEU A 7 11.76 4.98 -0.74
C LEU A 7 12.94 5.19 0.21
N TYR A 8 13.57 4.11 0.66
CA TYR A 8 14.71 4.18 1.60
C TYR A 8 16.06 4.26 0.89
N LYS A 9 16.13 3.81 -0.37
CA LYS A 9 17.36 3.71 -1.15
C LYS A 9 17.39 4.59 -2.40
N HIS A 10 16.29 5.28 -2.71
CA HIS A 10 16.14 6.08 -3.94
C HIS A 10 15.57 7.46 -3.59
N GLU A 11 16.05 8.49 -4.29
CA GLU A 11 15.56 9.85 -4.07
C GLU A 11 14.26 10.12 -4.85
N THR A 12 14.08 9.48 -6.01
CA THR A 12 12.91 9.66 -6.87
C THR A 12 12.23 8.33 -7.20
N VAL A 13 10.93 8.42 -7.49
CA VAL A 13 10.15 7.27 -7.98
C VAL A 13 10.65 6.80 -9.35
N VAL A 14 11.22 7.70 -10.16
CA VAL A 14 11.75 7.35 -11.48
C VAL A 14 12.94 6.41 -11.33
N ASP A 15 13.95 6.79 -10.53
CA ASP A 15 15.15 5.97 -10.30
C ASP A 15 14.76 4.59 -9.72
N PHE A 16 13.81 4.60 -8.78
CA PHE A 16 13.27 3.39 -8.19
C PHE A 16 12.61 2.46 -9.22
N LEU A 17 11.74 2.99 -10.08
CA LEU A 17 11.04 2.20 -11.09
C LEU A 17 11.98 1.76 -12.22
N GLU A 18 12.98 2.55 -12.58
CA GLU A 18 13.98 2.13 -13.57
C GLU A 18 14.79 0.93 -13.08
N GLU A 19 15.14 0.88 -11.79
CA GLU A 19 15.87 -0.25 -11.21
C GLU A 19 15.00 -1.50 -11.01
N TYR A 20 13.77 -1.36 -10.53
CA TYR A 20 12.96 -2.49 -10.06
C TYR A 20 11.82 -2.91 -10.99
N LEU A 21 11.29 -2.02 -11.83
CA LEU A 21 10.17 -2.33 -12.73
C LEU A 21 10.67 -2.77 -14.11
N VAL A 22 10.93 -4.06 -14.26
CA VAL A 22 11.39 -4.68 -15.52
C VAL A 22 10.27 -4.71 -16.56
N LYS A 23 10.61 -4.51 -17.85
CA LYS A 23 9.65 -4.61 -18.96
C LYS A 23 9.01 -6.00 -19.00
N GLY A 24 7.69 -6.05 -19.18
CA GLY A 24 6.91 -7.29 -19.19
C GLY A 24 6.58 -7.83 -17.79
N SER A 25 6.99 -7.14 -16.72
CA SER A 25 6.70 -7.52 -15.33
C SER A 25 5.85 -6.47 -14.60
N SER A 26 5.41 -6.84 -13.40
CA SER A 26 4.83 -5.92 -12.43
C SER A 26 5.69 -5.88 -11.16
N LEU A 27 5.67 -4.75 -10.45
CA LEU A 27 6.40 -4.55 -9.19
C LEU A 27 5.41 -4.41 -8.03
N SER A 28 5.44 -5.33 -7.08
CA SER A 28 4.62 -5.32 -5.87
C SER A 28 5.37 -4.67 -4.70
N ILE A 29 4.66 -3.84 -3.93
CA ILE A 29 5.17 -3.15 -2.75
C ILE A 29 4.22 -3.39 -1.58
N ASN A 30 4.77 -3.90 -0.47
CA ASN A 30 4.03 -4.21 0.73
C ASN A 30 3.58 -2.97 1.50
N TRP A 31 2.48 -3.13 2.24
CA TRP A 31 1.97 -2.12 3.15
C TRP A 31 2.66 -2.14 4.51
N ARG A 32 2.83 -0.96 5.09
CA ARG A 32 3.19 -0.74 6.48
C ARG A 32 2.04 0.02 7.13
N LEU A 33 1.34 -0.64 8.05
CA LEU A 33 0.12 -0.11 8.65
C LEU A 33 0.45 0.87 9.77
N PHE A 34 -0.16 2.06 9.71
CA PHE A 34 -0.10 3.05 10.77
C PHE A 34 -1.33 2.97 11.65
N GLY A 35 -1.09 2.85 12.96
CA GLY A 35 -2.09 2.82 14.01
C GLY A 35 -2.75 4.17 14.25
N SER A 36 -3.66 4.21 15.22
CA SER A 36 -4.37 5.42 15.61
C SER A 36 -3.51 6.41 16.40
N SER A 37 -2.30 6.03 16.84
CA SER A 37 -1.43 6.84 17.71
C SER A 37 -2.18 7.36 18.95
N ASN A 38 -3.07 6.53 19.52
CA ASN A 38 -3.98 6.86 20.62
C ASN A 38 -4.93 8.05 20.35
N LYS A 39 -5.08 8.51 19.10
CA LYS A 39 -5.97 9.61 18.77
C LYS A 39 -7.42 9.13 18.78
N THR A 40 -8.25 9.81 19.57
CA THR A 40 -9.68 9.50 19.67
C THR A 40 -10.53 10.42 18.81
N ARG A 41 -10.08 11.65 18.56
CA ARG A 41 -10.80 12.69 17.82
C ARG A 41 -10.09 13.08 16.53
N TYR A 42 -10.85 13.56 15.57
CA TYR A 42 -10.31 14.20 14.37
C TYR A 42 -9.55 15.48 14.75
N ALA A 43 -8.44 15.71 14.06
CA ALA A 43 -7.74 16.98 14.07
C ALA A 43 -7.38 17.35 12.62
N PRO A 44 -7.51 18.63 12.20
CA PRO A 44 -7.25 19.06 10.83
C PRO A 44 -5.75 19.22 10.53
N LEU A 45 -4.92 18.28 10.99
CA LEU A 45 -3.48 18.25 10.77
C LEU A 45 -3.12 17.16 9.74
N PRO A 46 -1.96 17.24 9.07
CA PRO A 46 -1.50 16.22 8.13
C PRO A 46 -1.49 14.81 8.76
N VAL A 47 -1.97 13.81 8.03
CA VAL A 47 -2.05 12.42 8.53
C VAL A 47 -0.69 11.84 8.89
N THR A 48 0.34 12.20 8.13
CA THR A 48 1.74 11.80 8.37
C THR A 48 2.31 12.40 9.65
N TYR A 49 1.78 13.54 10.10
CA TYR A 49 2.15 14.18 11.37
C TYR A 49 1.35 13.61 12.54
N ARG A 50 0.03 13.45 12.38
CA ARG A 50 -0.87 12.96 13.45
C ARG A 50 -0.63 11.52 13.87
N PHE A 51 -0.20 10.68 12.92
CA PHE A 51 -0.13 9.24 13.11
C PHE A 51 1.31 8.77 12.87
N GLN A 52 2.14 8.82 13.90
CA GLN A 52 3.56 8.46 13.77
C GLN A 52 3.87 7.07 14.31
N PHE A 53 2.88 6.33 14.81
CA PHE A 53 3.09 4.98 15.33
C PHE A 53 2.53 3.93 14.37
N ARG A 54 3.41 3.05 13.90
CA ARG A 54 3.08 1.91 13.04
C ARG A 54 3.00 0.60 13.80
N GLU A 55 2.36 -0.38 13.19
CA GLU A 55 2.45 -1.77 13.60
C GLU A 55 3.90 -2.27 13.44
N GLU A 56 4.29 -3.24 14.27
CA GLU A 56 5.63 -3.81 14.28
C GLU A 56 5.93 -4.54 12.95
N GLU A 57 4.99 -5.39 12.56
CA GLU A 57 5.08 -6.22 11.37
C GLU A 57 4.62 -5.50 10.09
N VAL A 58 5.22 -5.88 8.97
CA VAL A 58 4.79 -5.45 7.64
C VAL A 58 3.55 -6.26 7.23
N ASP A 59 2.56 -5.61 6.64
CA ASP A 59 1.35 -6.26 6.16
C ASP A 59 1.66 -6.96 4.82
N PRO A 60 1.24 -8.23 4.64
CA PRO A 60 1.50 -8.95 3.39
C PRO A 60 0.79 -8.31 2.19
N ARG A 61 -0.24 -7.49 2.38
CA ARG A 61 -0.94 -6.82 1.27
C ARG A 61 -0.02 -5.92 0.48
N VAL A 62 -0.25 -5.90 -0.83
CA VAL A 62 0.56 -5.13 -1.77
C VAL A 62 -0.24 -4.12 -2.58
N LYS A 63 0.47 -3.14 -3.14
CA LYS A 63 0.09 -2.45 -4.38
C LYS A 63 1.06 -2.83 -5.48
N VAL A 64 0.62 -2.63 -6.71
CA VAL A 64 1.37 -3.05 -7.88
C VAL A 64 1.59 -1.88 -8.81
N PHE A 65 2.83 -1.73 -9.26
CA PHE A 65 3.23 -0.86 -10.35
C PHE A 65 3.40 -1.68 -11.61
N VAL A 66 2.95 -1.14 -12.74
CA VAL A 66 3.04 -1.77 -14.05
C VAL A 66 3.27 -0.70 -15.11
N ARG A 67 4.05 -1.02 -16.14
CA ARG A 67 4.22 -0.12 -17.28
C ARG A 67 2.92 -0.10 -18.10
N PRO A 68 2.39 1.08 -18.49
CA PRO A 68 1.17 1.15 -19.29
C PRO A 68 1.22 0.32 -20.57
N GLN A 69 2.39 0.24 -21.23
CA GLN A 69 2.55 -0.57 -22.44
C GLN A 69 2.42 -2.07 -22.21
N ASP A 70 2.65 -2.56 -20.99
CA ASP A 70 2.63 -3.98 -20.63
C ASP A 70 1.31 -4.38 -19.96
N PHE A 71 0.47 -3.42 -19.58
CA PHE A 71 -0.82 -3.64 -18.93
C PHE A 71 -1.89 -4.13 -19.92
N VAL A 72 -2.70 -5.10 -19.49
CA VAL A 72 -3.90 -5.57 -20.22
C VAL A 72 -5.16 -5.17 -19.46
N ARG A 73 -5.28 -5.63 -18.22
CA ARG A 73 -6.43 -5.33 -17.35
C ARG A 73 -6.06 -5.54 -15.89
N MET A 74 -6.85 -4.97 -14.98
CA MET A 74 -6.82 -5.40 -13.59
C MET A 74 -7.52 -6.75 -13.45
N CYS A 75 -6.98 -7.59 -12.59
CA CYS A 75 -7.60 -8.82 -12.15
C CYS A 75 -8.43 -8.55 -10.88
N THR A 76 -9.42 -9.42 -10.64
CA THR A 76 -10.21 -9.38 -9.41
C THR A 76 -9.68 -10.47 -8.49
N PRO A 77 -9.27 -10.14 -7.25
CA PRO A 77 -9.41 -8.85 -6.58
C PRO A 77 -8.36 -7.79 -7.01
N ALA A 78 -8.73 -6.51 -6.84
CA ALA A 78 -8.16 -5.30 -7.47
C ALA A 78 -6.73 -4.89 -7.06
N HIS A 79 -5.90 -5.85 -6.64
CA HIS A 79 -4.48 -5.64 -6.36
C HIS A 79 -3.59 -6.39 -7.35
N SER A 80 -4.19 -6.96 -8.41
CA SER A 80 -3.48 -7.73 -9.43
C SER A 80 -3.75 -7.23 -10.84
N VAL A 81 -2.76 -7.43 -11.71
CA VAL A 81 -2.81 -7.03 -13.12
C VAL A 81 -2.46 -8.21 -14.02
N LEU A 82 -3.16 -8.28 -15.15
CA LEU A 82 -2.80 -9.15 -16.26
C LEU A 82 -1.86 -8.37 -17.18
N LEU A 83 -0.73 -8.98 -17.54
CA LEU A 83 0.28 -8.39 -18.40
C LEU A 83 0.18 -8.93 -19.83
N LYS A 84 0.62 -8.15 -20.81
CA LYS A 84 0.72 -8.58 -22.21
C LYS A 84 1.72 -9.73 -22.31
N GLY A 85 1.37 -10.76 -23.08
CA GLY A 85 2.17 -11.99 -23.18
C GLY A 85 1.99 -12.96 -22.02
N GLN A 86 1.26 -12.59 -20.95
CA GLN A 86 0.79 -13.54 -19.95
C GLN A 86 -0.40 -14.29 -20.56
N GLY A 87 -0.15 -15.46 -21.13
CA GLY A 87 -1.18 -16.30 -21.74
C GLY A 87 -2.31 -16.55 -20.73
N ASN A 88 -3.55 -16.26 -21.13
CA ASN A 88 -4.69 -16.88 -20.46
C ASN A 88 -4.56 -18.38 -20.74
N ASN A 89 -4.40 -19.21 -19.72
CA ASN A 89 -4.23 -20.67 -19.85
C ASN A 89 -5.47 -21.42 -20.37
N ASN A 90 -6.16 -20.88 -21.36
CA ASN A 90 -7.13 -21.57 -22.18
C ASN A 90 -6.75 -21.35 -23.66
N ASN A 91 -5.69 -22.02 -24.11
CA ASN A 91 -5.37 -22.28 -25.53
C ASN A 91 -4.81 -21.15 -26.43
N GLU A 92 -3.84 -20.35 -26.00
CA GLU A 92 -3.05 -19.55 -26.96
C GLU A 92 -1.60 -19.35 -26.48
N THR A 93 -0.75 -20.33 -26.80
CA THR A 93 0.71 -20.21 -26.78
C THR A 93 1.16 -19.52 -28.07
N THR A 94 1.17 -18.18 -28.05
CA THR A 94 1.94 -17.35 -29.00
C THR A 94 3.02 -16.55 -28.27
N ALA A 95 3.54 -17.09 -27.18
CA ALA A 95 4.74 -16.54 -26.55
C ALA A 95 5.92 -16.76 -27.51
N GLU A 96 6.48 -15.68 -28.05
CA GLU A 96 7.74 -15.73 -28.76
C GLU A 96 8.84 -16.34 -27.86
N PRO A 97 9.74 -17.16 -28.41
CA PRO A 97 10.70 -17.96 -27.65
C PRO A 97 11.67 -17.14 -26.78
N ASP A 98 11.84 -15.83 -27.02
CA ASP A 98 12.66 -14.92 -26.21
C ASP A 98 11.93 -14.30 -25.00
N VAL A 99 10.63 -14.58 -24.80
CA VAL A 99 9.79 -13.95 -23.76
C VAL A 99 9.59 -14.85 -22.52
N VAL A 100 10.12 -16.08 -22.55
CA VAL A 100 9.83 -17.15 -21.57
C VAL A 100 10.38 -16.84 -20.16
N GLU A 101 11.36 -15.94 -20.02
CA GLU A 101 11.89 -15.52 -18.71
C GLU A 101 11.13 -14.36 -18.03
N ARG A 102 10.21 -13.67 -18.72
CA ARG A 102 9.98 -12.23 -18.45
C ARG A 102 8.59 -11.77 -18.04
N VAL A 103 7.64 -12.66 -17.82
CA VAL A 103 6.28 -12.26 -17.41
C VAL A 103 5.99 -12.74 -16.00
N GLY A 104 6.04 -11.83 -15.03
CA GLY A 104 5.86 -12.21 -13.64
C GLY A 104 5.78 -11.03 -12.70
N TRP A 105 5.37 -11.35 -11.48
CA TRP A 105 5.33 -10.41 -10.38
C TRP A 105 6.69 -10.36 -9.72
N ARG A 106 7.20 -9.17 -9.49
CA ARG A 106 8.48 -8.96 -8.79
C ARG A 106 8.24 -8.09 -7.59
N ASP A 107 9.06 -8.24 -6.57
CA ASP A 107 9.14 -7.30 -5.45
C ASP A 107 10.55 -6.66 -5.43
N THR A 108 10.85 -5.93 -4.36
CA THR A 108 12.15 -5.27 -4.18
C THR A 108 13.30 -6.24 -3.86
N SER A 109 13.06 -7.54 -3.73
CA SER A 109 14.12 -8.57 -3.72
C SER A 109 14.60 -8.95 -5.12
N LYS A 110 13.96 -8.40 -6.18
CA LYS A 110 14.17 -8.72 -7.61
C LYS A 110 13.82 -10.16 -8.00
N GLN A 111 13.32 -10.97 -7.06
CA GLN A 111 12.86 -12.32 -7.33
C GLN A 111 11.49 -12.30 -8.00
N ILE A 112 11.26 -13.30 -8.87
CA ILE A 112 9.93 -13.55 -9.43
C ILE A 112 9.10 -14.24 -8.35
N GLN A 113 8.01 -13.62 -7.96
CA GLN A 113 7.07 -14.14 -6.99
C GLN A 113 5.97 -14.93 -7.69
N VAL A 114 5.68 -16.12 -7.16
CA VAL A 114 4.46 -16.86 -7.53
C VAL A 114 3.31 -16.20 -6.79
N MET A 115 2.36 -15.64 -7.53
CA MET A 115 1.17 -15.04 -6.91
C MET A 115 0.41 -16.08 -6.09
N PRO A 116 0.12 -15.82 -4.81
CA PRO A 116 -0.94 -16.56 -4.12
C PRO A 116 -2.24 -16.41 -4.93
N GLN A 117 -3.13 -17.39 -4.86
CA GLN A 117 -4.35 -17.46 -5.70
C GLN A 117 -5.23 -16.20 -5.65
N ASN A 118 -5.12 -15.40 -4.58
CA ASN A 118 -5.86 -14.15 -4.43
C ASN A 118 -5.17 -12.94 -5.06
N GLY A 119 -3.88 -13.01 -5.40
CA GLY A 119 -3.11 -11.91 -5.97
C GLY A 119 -3.05 -10.63 -5.11
N LEU A 120 -3.30 -10.76 -3.81
CA LEU A 120 -3.40 -9.63 -2.88
C LEU A 120 -2.15 -9.44 -2.03
N GLU A 121 -1.34 -10.49 -1.91
CA GLU A 121 -0.37 -10.64 -0.83
C GLU A 121 1.01 -11.03 -1.35
N ASN A 122 2.04 -10.48 -0.72
CA ASN A 122 3.42 -10.91 -0.81
C ASN A 122 3.91 -11.31 0.59
N PRO A 123 4.05 -12.62 0.89
CA PRO A 123 4.39 -13.09 2.23
C PRO A 123 5.86 -12.85 2.61
N SER A 124 6.76 -12.59 1.65
CA SER A 124 8.17 -12.27 1.95
C SER A 124 8.32 -10.89 2.57
N LYS A 125 7.36 -9.98 2.32
CA LYS A 125 7.24 -8.65 2.95
C LYS A 125 8.55 -7.82 2.94
N PRO A 126 9.27 -7.73 1.80
CA PRO A 126 10.47 -6.90 1.76
C PRO A 126 10.10 -5.46 2.05
N SER A 127 10.91 -4.80 2.87
CA SER A 127 10.60 -3.46 3.41
C SER A 127 11.80 -2.57 3.65
N ASP A 128 12.98 -3.04 3.28
CA ASP A 128 14.27 -2.36 3.41
C ASP A 128 14.58 -1.40 2.26
N ILE A 129 13.93 -1.60 1.10
CA ILE A 129 14.08 -0.75 -0.09
C ILE A 129 12.94 0.26 -0.21
N ALA A 130 11.69 -0.23 -0.18
CA ALA A 130 10.50 0.59 -0.32
C ALA A 130 9.29 -0.06 0.38
N VAL A 131 8.37 0.76 0.87
CA VAL A 131 7.09 0.35 1.46
C VAL A 131 6.00 1.38 1.17
N ILE A 132 4.74 0.98 1.32
CA ILE A 132 3.62 1.92 1.32
C ILE A 132 3.14 2.13 2.75
N HIS A 133 3.33 3.34 3.28
CA HIS A 133 2.72 3.75 4.54
C HIS A 133 1.21 3.89 4.32
N HIS A 134 0.43 3.06 5.01
CA HIS A 134 -1.02 3.01 4.86
C HIS A 134 -1.71 3.40 6.16
N TYR A 135 -2.33 4.58 6.17
CA TYR A 135 -3.00 5.18 7.33
C TYR A 135 -4.44 4.72 7.45
N LYS A 136 -4.59 3.42 7.76
CA LYS A 136 -5.89 2.74 7.80
C LYS A 136 -6.79 3.26 8.91
N TYR A 137 -6.23 3.32 10.12
CA TYR A 137 -7.03 3.46 11.33
C TYR A 137 -7.37 4.93 11.61
N LYS A 138 -6.38 5.82 11.52
CA LYS A 138 -6.54 7.24 11.88
C LYS A 138 -7.14 7.39 13.30
N SER A 139 -7.85 8.48 13.60
CA SER A 139 -8.51 8.63 14.90
C SER A 139 -9.69 7.68 15.06
N HIS A 140 -10.10 7.41 16.31
CA HIS A 140 -11.30 6.59 16.57
C HIS A 140 -12.55 7.16 15.91
N GLU A 141 -12.73 8.49 15.97
CA GLU A 141 -13.82 9.19 15.28
C GLU A 141 -13.79 8.97 13.75
N GLU A 142 -12.62 9.15 13.13
CA GLU A 142 -12.44 8.93 11.68
C GLU A 142 -12.68 7.46 11.30
N TRP A 143 -12.17 6.52 12.09
CA TRP A 143 -12.36 5.10 11.88
C TRP A 143 -13.84 4.69 11.98
N ASN A 144 -14.53 5.17 13.02
CA ASN A 144 -15.96 4.91 13.23
C ASN A 144 -16.76 5.50 12.06
N TYR A 145 -16.48 6.74 11.66
CA TYR A 145 -17.13 7.35 10.51
C TYR A 145 -16.94 6.53 9.23
N LYS A 146 -15.70 6.12 8.91
CA LYS A 146 -15.40 5.31 7.71
C LYS A 146 -16.03 3.92 7.78
N SER A 147 -15.91 3.23 8.91
CA SER A 147 -16.29 1.82 9.05
C SER A 147 -17.79 1.60 9.25
N CYS A 148 -18.47 2.56 9.87
CA CYS A 148 -19.80 2.35 10.46
C CYS A 148 -20.86 3.24 9.85
N ILE A 149 -20.53 4.52 9.63
CA ILE A 149 -21.47 5.50 9.08
C ILE A 149 -21.42 5.45 7.55
N ARG A 150 -20.25 5.71 6.97
CA ARG A 150 -20.06 5.71 5.51
C ARG A 150 -20.26 4.34 4.89
N LYS A 151 -20.03 3.26 5.67
CA LYS A 151 -19.94 1.86 5.20
C LYS A 151 -18.98 1.78 4.03
N ASP A 152 -17.69 1.66 4.36
CA ASP A 152 -16.61 1.49 3.39
C ASP A 152 -17.04 0.70 2.13
N VAL A 153 -16.74 1.25 0.95
CA VAL A 153 -17.29 0.82 -0.36
C VAL A 153 -16.90 -0.63 -0.68
N SER A 154 -15.89 -1.16 0.03
CA SER A 154 -15.45 -2.55 -0.02
C SER A 154 -16.45 -3.58 0.54
N ARG A 155 -17.56 -3.16 1.17
CA ARG A 155 -18.60 -4.06 1.72
C ARG A 155 -20.02 -3.63 1.40
N ALA A 156 -20.29 -3.24 0.16
CA ALA A 156 -21.66 -3.22 -0.37
C ALA A 156 -22.36 -4.61 -0.34
N THR A 157 -21.69 -5.69 0.10
CA THR A 157 -22.23 -7.06 0.06
C THR A 157 -21.86 -7.91 1.27
N ILE A 158 -21.88 -7.39 2.50
CA ILE A 158 -22.26 -8.27 3.63
C ILE A 158 -23.73 -8.06 3.89
N LYS A 159 -24.53 -8.91 3.25
CA LYS A 159 -25.92 -9.17 3.65
C LYS A 159 -25.94 -9.40 5.18
N GLY A 160 -26.49 -8.44 5.92
CA GLY A 160 -26.94 -8.64 7.31
C GLY A 160 -25.92 -8.52 8.45
N GLY A 161 -24.65 -8.21 8.20
CA GLY A 161 -23.67 -8.05 9.29
C GLY A 161 -23.51 -6.59 9.70
N THR A 162 -24.17 -6.15 10.78
CA THR A 162 -23.76 -4.92 11.47
C THR A 162 -22.32 -5.11 11.95
N LYS A 163 -21.34 -4.38 11.38
CA LYS A 163 -20.03 -4.28 12.04
C LYS A 163 -20.29 -3.78 13.46
N ASN A 164 -19.84 -4.51 14.48
CA ASN A 164 -19.90 -4.07 15.87
C ASN A 164 -18.92 -2.91 16.05
N CYS A 165 -19.40 -1.71 15.78
CA CYS A 165 -18.61 -0.49 15.74
C CYS A 165 -18.24 0.05 17.12
N GLY A 166 -18.93 -0.39 18.18
CA GLY A 166 -18.72 0.10 19.54
C GLY A 166 -17.66 -0.67 20.34
N SER A 167 -17.13 -1.81 19.85
CA SER A 167 -16.30 -2.71 20.67
C SER A 167 -14.99 -3.15 20.01
N GLN A 168 -14.66 -2.63 18.83
CA GLN A 168 -13.42 -3.02 18.16
C GLN A 168 -12.27 -2.15 18.67
N GLU A 169 -11.29 -2.80 19.30
CA GLU A 169 -10.03 -2.16 19.64
C GLU A 169 -9.30 -1.76 18.36
N ILE A 170 -8.94 -0.48 18.27
CA ILE A 170 -8.24 0.09 17.11
C ILE A 170 -6.74 0.05 17.41
N PRO A 171 -5.92 -0.65 16.60
CA PRO A 171 -4.48 -0.66 16.79
C PRO A 171 -3.92 0.76 16.88
N THR A 172 -3.15 1.01 17.92
CA THR A 172 -2.54 2.32 18.19
C THR A 172 -1.20 2.47 17.49
N GLY A 173 -0.54 1.35 17.18
CA GLY A 173 0.83 1.29 16.70
C GLY A 173 1.81 1.26 17.88
N THR A 174 2.93 0.56 17.70
CA THR A 174 3.93 0.33 18.76
C THR A 174 5.29 0.90 18.41
N ILE A 175 5.58 1.11 17.12
CA ILE A 175 6.88 1.62 16.66
C ILE A 175 6.70 3.04 16.11
N GLN A 176 7.44 3.99 16.66
CA GLN A 176 7.47 5.35 16.12
C GLN A 176 8.22 5.36 14.77
N ASP A 177 7.62 5.97 13.76
CA ASP A 177 8.13 6.08 12.40
C ASP A 177 7.67 7.41 11.78
N THR A 178 8.56 8.40 11.81
CA THR A 178 8.32 9.76 11.29
C THR A 178 8.69 9.90 9.81
N THR A 179 9.13 8.82 9.16
CA THR A 179 9.78 8.88 7.83
C THR A 179 8.94 9.62 6.79
N ALA A 180 7.62 9.39 6.77
CA ALA A 180 6.72 10.06 5.83
C ALA A 180 6.59 11.58 6.10
N TRP A 181 6.57 11.96 7.38
CA TRP A 181 6.52 13.37 7.77
C TRP A 181 7.83 14.07 7.43
N ASP A 182 8.95 13.49 7.83
CA ASP A 182 10.29 14.04 7.59
C ASP A 182 10.56 14.19 6.09
N LEU A 183 10.12 13.22 5.28
CA LEU A 183 10.22 13.32 3.82
C LEU A 183 9.36 14.47 3.27
N LEU A 184 8.13 14.62 3.76
CA LEU A 184 7.21 15.67 3.33
C LEU A 184 7.74 17.05 3.67
N THR A 185 8.17 17.29 4.92
CA THR A 185 8.70 18.59 5.34
C THR A 185 10.02 18.90 4.67
N ARG A 186 10.90 17.90 4.46
CA ARG A 186 12.13 18.11 3.69
C ARG A 186 11.88 18.52 2.24
N LYS A 187 10.95 17.85 1.54
CA LYS A 187 10.66 18.11 0.12
C LYS A 187 9.73 19.30 -0.09
N VAL A 188 8.89 19.62 0.91
CA VAL A 188 7.91 20.71 0.86
C VAL A 188 7.94 21.48 2.19
N PRO A 189 8.98 22.32 2.44
CA PRO A 189 9.26 22.93 3.75
C PRO A 189 8.11 23.70 4.39
N ARG A 190 7.19 24.27 3.61
CA ARG A 190 6.01 24.95 4.17
C ARG A 190 5.16 24.06 5.10
N TYR A 191 5.21 22.74 4.97
CA TYR A 191 4.47 21.85 5.89
C TYR A 191 5.05 21.85 7.31
N SER A 192 6.29 22.31 7.54
CA SER A 192 6.82 22.42 8.89
C SER A 192 6.05 23.41 9.78
N LEU A 193 5.25 24.31 9.19
CA LEU A 193 4.37 25.20 9.96
C LEU A 193 3.42 24.44 10.90
N PHE A 194 3.10 23.17 10.60
CA PHE A 194 2.23 22.36 11.44
C PHE A 194 2.90 21.91 12.74
N GLU A 195 4.23 22.00 12.85
CA GLU A 195 4.98 21.64 14.06
C GLU A 195 4.79 22.67 15.19
N ASP A 196 4.41 23.91 14.84
CA ASP A 196 4.09 24.97 15.80
C ASP A 196 2.70 24.83 16.43
N PHE A 197 1.87 23.90 15.93
CA PHE A 197 0.53 23.64 16.44
C PHE A 197 0.55 22.44 17.37
N PRO A 198 0.44 22.62 18.71
CA PRO A 198 0.39 21.49 19.62
C PRO A 198 -0.82 20.61 19.32
N GLU A 199 -0.63 19.29 19.39
CA GLU A 199 -1.74 18.35 19.28
C GLU A 199 -2.65 18.48 20.52
N TYR A 200 -3.90 18.89 20.31
CA TYR A 200 -4.94 18.99 21.34
C TYR A 200 -5.56 17.63 21.70
#